data_AF-A0A193CKI0-F1
#
_entry.id   AF-A0A193CKI0-F1
#
_cell.length_a   1.000
_cell.length_b   1.000
_cell.length_c   1.000
_cell.angle_alpha   90.00
_cell.angle_beta   90.00
_cell.angle_gamma   90.00
#
_symmetry.space_group_name_H-M   'P 1'
#
loop_
_entity.id
_entity.type
_entity.pdbx_description
1 polymer ?
#
loop_
_entity_poly.entity_id
_entity_poly.type
_entity_poly.pdbx_seq_one_letter_code
_entity_poly.pdbx_strand_id
1 'polypeptide(L)'
;SSRETSYVRGYDKSVATIDVSAPANFSKSGYTFAFSKNLLTSFDGAVGYSLGGARVELEASYRRFATLADGQYAKSGTESLAAITRDAVITENNYFVVKIDEITNTSVMLNGCYDVLHTDLPVSPYVCAGIGASFVDISKQVTTKLAYRGKVGISYQFTPEISLVVGGFYHGLFDESYKDIPAHNSVKFPG
;
A
#
# COMPACT_ATOMS: atom_id res chain seq x y z
N SER A 1 6.45 16.52 27.45
CA SER A 1 6.14 15.92 26.15
C SER A 1 4.70 15.42 26.19
N SER A 2 3.72 16.30 25.95
CA SER A 2 2.33 15.90 25.84
C SER A 2 2.16 15.11 24.53
N ARG A 3 1.67 13.87 24.61
CA ARG A 3 1.12 13.19 23.43
C ARG A 3 0.04 14.12 22.85
N GLU A 4 0.27 14.72 21.69
CA GLU A 4 -0.81 15.33 20.92
C GLU A 4 -1.79 14.20 20.57
N THR A 5 -2.92 14.14 21.28
CA THR A 5 -3.98 13.18 20.98
C THR A 5 -4.76 13.69 19.80
N SER A 6 -4.56 13.09 18.63
CA SER A 6 -5.46 13.27 17.49
C SER A 6 -6.56 12.22 17.53
N TYR A 7 -7.76 12.61 17.10
CA TYR A 7 -8.90 11.71 16.94
C TYR A 7 -9.23 11.57 15.47
N VAL A 8 -9.39 10.32 15.04
CA VAL A 8 -9.84 9.98 13.68
C VAL A 8 -11.29 9.52 13.77
N ARG A 9 -12.14 10.14 12.94
CA ARG A 9 -13.56 9.83 12.81
C ARG A 9 -13.87 9.44 11.37
N GLY A 10 -14.49 8.29 11.17
CA GLY A 10 -14.95 7.84 9.86
C GLY A 10 -16.31 8.44 9.53
N TYR A 11 -16.61 8.50 8.23
CA TYR A 11 -17.92 8.91 7.75
C TYR A 11 -19.02 7.94 8.23
N ASP A 12 -20.20 8.47 8.52
CA ASP A 12 -21.36 7.71 8.95
C ASP A 12 -21.92 6.91 7.77
N LYS A 13 -22.10 5.60 8.00
CA LYS A 13 -22.57 4.67 6.98
C LYS A 13 -23.99 4.94 6.50
N SER A 14 -24.84 5.56 7.32
CA SER A 14 -26.24 5.81 7.01
C SER A 14 -26.47 7.03 6.11
N VAL A 15 -25.46 7.90 5.96
CA VAL A 15 -25.60 9.17 5.25
C VAL A 15 -25.51 8.96 3.73
N ALA A 16 -26.58 9.29 3.01
CA ALA A 16 -26.70 9.05 1.57
C ALA A 16 -26.05 10.14 0.68
N THR A 17 -25.65 11.26 1.28
CA THR A 17 -24.98 12.38 0.59
C THR A 17 -23.56 12.54 1.09
N ILE A 18 -22.68 13.11 0.26
CA ILE A 18 -21.32 13.47 0.69
C ILE A 18 -21.34 14.95 1.05
N ASP A 19 -21.38 15.24 2.34
CA ASP A 19 -21.17 16.57 2.90
C ASP A 19 -20.09 16.48 3.98
N VAL A 20 -18.88 16.87 3.57
CA VAL A 20 -17.68 16.87 4.39
C VAL A 20 -17.56 18.10 5.30
N SER A 21 -18.43 19.10 5.13
CA SER A 21 -18.49 20.30 5.96
C SER A 21 -19.38 20.13 7.20
N ALA A 22 -20.15 19.04 7.28
CA ALA A 22 -21.01 18.71 8.40
C ALA A 22 -20.31 17.75 9.39
N PRO A 23 -19.89 18.22 10.58
CA PRO A 23 -19.28 17.40 11.64
C PRO A 23 -20.05 16.13 11.99
N ALA A 24 -21.39 16.23 12.01
CA ALA A 24 -22.29 15.15 12.41
C ALA A 24 -22.16 13.92 11.50
N ASN A 25 -21.72 14.11 10.25
CA ASN A 25 -21.50 13.01 9.31
C ASN A 25 -20.23 12.21 9.64
N PHE A 26 -19.38 12.65 10.57
CA PHE A 26 -18.19 11.93 11.03
C PHE A 26 -18.40 11.34 12.43
N SER A 27 -19.37 10.44 12.57
CA SER A 27 -19.78 9.85 13.84
C SER A 27 -18.95 8.61 14.24
N LYS A 28 -18.25 7.96 13.30
CA LYS A 28 -17.62 6.66 13.52
C LYS A 28 -16.27 6.82 14.25
N SER A 29 -16.24 6.56 15.55
CA SER A 29 -15.00 6.58 16.35
C SER A 29 -14.06 5.41 16.08
N GLY A 30 -12.76 5.63 16.29
CA GLY A 30 -11.72 4.61 16.09
C GLY A 30 -11.64 4.14 14.64
N TYR A 31 -11.86 5.06 13.69
CA TYR A 31 -11.81 4.73 12.27
C TYR A 31 -10.37 4.49 11.83
N THR A 32 -10.18 3.51 10.95
CA THR A 32 -8.90 3.21 10.31
C THR A 32 -9.19 2.84 8.87
N PHE A 33 -8.43 3.39 7.94
CA PHE A 33 -8.54 3.02 6.54
C PHE A 33 -8.21 1.54 6.37
N ALA A 34 -9.16 0.79 5.83
CA ALA A 34 -8.93 -0.57 5.38
C ALA A 34 -8.74 -0.55 3.86
N PHE A 35 -7.84 -1.39 3.35
CA PHE A 35 -7.58 -1.49 1.92
C PHE A 35 -7.84 -2.91 1.43
N SER A 36 -8.45 -3.00 0.26
CA SER A 36 -8.72 -4.26 -0.43
C SER A 36 -7.42 -4.92 -0.88
N LYS A 37 -7.35 -6.24 -0.67
CA LYS A 37 -6.25 -7.08 -1.16
C LYS A 37 -6.54 -7.45 -2.62
N ASN A 38 -6.14 -6.62 -3.57
CA ASN A 38 -6.38 -6.89 -4.98
C ASN A 38 -5.15 -7.55 -5.63
N LEU A 39 -5.21 -8.87 -5.80
CA LEU A 39 -4.18 -9.66 -6.50
C LEU A 39 -4.12 -9.35 -8.01
N LEU A 40 -5.22 -8.87 -8.59
CA LEU A 40 -5.36 -8.60 -10.04
C LEU A 40 -4.78 -7.25 -10.48
N THR A 41 -4.51 -6.33 -9.55
CA THR A 41 -4.00 -4.98 -9.84
C THR A 41 -2.53 -4.82 -9.46
N SER A 42 -1.80 -5.93 -9.35
CA SER A 42 -0.35 -5.95 -9.19
C SER A 42 0.33 -6.51 -10.42
N PHE A 43 1.43 -5.89 -10.82
CA PHE A 43 2.31 -6.37 -11.87
C PHE A 43 3.75 -6.32 -11.36
N ASP A 44 4.50 -7.40 -11.57
CA ASP A 44 5.91 -7.49 -11.25
C ASP A 44 6.63 -7.94 -12.53
N GLY A 45 7.67 -7.21 -12.94
CA GLY A 45 8.50 -7.52 -14.10
C GLY A 45 9.97 -7.46 -13.72
N ALA A 46 10.76 -8.44 -14.15
CA ALA A 46 12.18 -8.49 -13.84
C ALA A 46 13.02 -8.83 -15.07
N VAL A 47 14.23 -8.26 -15.11
CA VAL A 47 15.30 -8.62 -16.04
C VAL A 47 16.52 -8.98 -15.22
N GLY A 48 17.23 -10.02 -15.61
CA GLY A 48 18.36 -10.49 -14.82
C GLY A 48 19.36 -11.29 -15.62
N TYR A 49 20.45 -11.63 -14.95
CA TYR A 49 21.51 -12.48 -15.47
C TYR A 49 21.81 -13.58 -14.45
N SER A 50 21.85 -14.83 -14.92
CA SER A 50 22.23 -16.00 -14.14
C SER A 50 23.63 -16.48 -14.51
N LEU A 51 24.41 -16.86 -13.50
CA LEU A 51 25.73 -17.45 -13.65
C LEU A 51 25.81 -18.68 -12.75
N GLY A 52 25.56 -19.85 -13.32
CA GLY A 52 25.36 -21.08 -12.55
C GLY A 52 24.12 -20.95 -11.67
N GLY A 53 24.28 -21.14 -10.35
CA GLY A 53 23.20 -21.00 -9.38
C GLY A 53 22.98 -19.56 -8.88
N ALA A 54 23.91 -18.63 -9.10
CA ALA A 54 23.73 -17.23 -8.70
C ALA A 54 22.96 -16.46 -9.78
N ARG A 55 22.05 -15.58 -9.37
CA ARG A 55 21.28 -14.74 -10.29
C ARG A 55 21.11 -13.32 -9.74
N VAL A 56 21.32 -12.32 -10.58
CA VAL A 56 21.03 -10.91 -10.24
C VAL A 56 19.84 -10.46 -11.04
N GLU A 57 18.87 -9.82 -10.40
CA GLU A 57 17.64 -9.35 -11.03
C GLU A 57 17.37 -7.89 -10.70
N LEU A 58 17.10 -7.09 -11.73
CA LEU A 58 16.45 -5.80 -11.61
C LEU A 58 14.95 -5.99 -11.80
N GLU A 59 14.17 -5.66 -10.79
CA GLU A 59 12.73 -5.89 -10.73
C GLU A 59 11.98 -4.58 -10.55
N ALA A 60 10.98 -4.34 -11.39
CA ALA A 60 10.02 -3.25 -11.25
C ALA A 60 8.65 -3.85 -10.88
N SER A 61 7.97 -3.26 -9.90
CA SER A 61 6.62 -3.69 -9.55
C SER A 61 5.68 -2.51 -9.36
N TYR A 62 4.41 -2.73 -9.68
CA TYR A 62 3.31 -1.80 -9.48
C TYR A 62 2.22 -2.52 -8.69
N ARG A 63 1.71 -1.91 -7.63
CA ARG A 63 0.62 -2.45 -6.81
C ARG A 63 -0.34 -1.34 -6.43
N ARG A 64 -1.63 -1.61 -6.58
CA ARG A 64 -2.71 -0.71 -6.20
C ARG A 64 -3.58 -1.33 -5.12
N PHE A 65 -3.77 -0.59 -4.02
CA PHE A 65 -4.58 -0.97 -2.86
C PHE A 65 -5.75 0.02 -2.75
N ALA A 66 -6.90 -0.32 -3.33
CA ALA A 66 -8.08 0.51 -3.22
C ALA A 66 -8.69 0.43 -1.82
N THR A 67 -9.22 1.53 -1.31
CA THR A 67 -9.92 1.55 -0.02
C THR A 67 -11.09 0.56 -0.02
N LEU A 68 -11.21 -0.19 1.06
CA LEU A 68 -12.16 -1.28 1.18
C LEU A 68 -13.56 -0.71 1.43
N ALA A 69 -14.43 -0.84 0.43
CA ALA A 69 -15.87 -0.69 0.63
C ALA A 69 -16.42 -1.96 1.28
N ASP A 70 -16.87 -1.87 2.53
CA ASP A 70 -17.47 -3.01 3.24
C ASP A 70 -18.95 -3.26 2.86
N GLY A 71 -19.47 -2.51 1.89
CA GLY A 71 -20.83 -2.60 1.38
C GLY A 71 -21.90 -2.02 2.31
N GLN A 72 -21.52 -1.47 3.47
CA GLN A 72 -22.47 -0.98 4.48
C GLN A 72 -22.76 0.52 4.35
N TYR A 73 -22.01 1.24 3.52
CA TYR A 73 -22.19 2.66 3.30
C TYR A 73 -23.34 2.92 2.31
N ALA A 74 -24.31 3.75 2.72
CA ALA A 74 -25.41 4.22 1.89
C ALA A 74 -24.92 5.01 0.66
N LYS A 75 -23.71 5.57 0.72
CA LYS A 75 -23.06 6.27 -0.38
C LYS A 75 -21.62 5.79 -0.59
N SER A 76 -21.35 5.21 -1.76
CA SER A 76 -19.98 4.83 -2.16
C SER A 76 -19.05 6.04 -2.26
N GLY A 77 -17.78 5.81 -1.92
CA GLY A 77 -16.73 6.84 -1.84
C GLY A 77 -16.67 7.54 -0.48
N THR A 78 -17.48 7.14 0.49
CA THR A 78 -17.43 7.67 1.87
C THR A 78 -16.56 6.82 2.79
N GLU A 79 -16.35 5.55 2.45
CA GLU A 79 -15.32 4.69 3.00
C GLU A 79 -13.90 5.27 2.82
N SER A 80 -13.69 6.13 1.83
CA SER A 80 -12.41 6.81 1.63
C SER A 80 -12.27 8.12 2.40
N LEU A 81 -13.23 8.49 3.25
CA LEU A 81 -13.22 9.77 4.00
C LEU A 81 -13.02 9.57 5.50
N ALA A 82 -12.13 10.38 6.08
CA ALA A 82 -11.96 10.49 7.52
C ALA A 82 -11.77 11.95 7.94
N ALA A 83 -12.37 12.33 9.06
CA ALA A 83 -12.10 13.59 9.73
C ALA A 83 -11.01 13.40 10.78
N ILE A 84 -10.08 14.35 10.83
CA ILE A 84 -9.00 14.41 11.83
C ILE A 84 -9.17 15.69 12.64
N THR A 85 -9.18 15.54 13.96
CA THR A 85 -9.30 16.64 14.93
C THR A 85 -8.33 16.45 16.09
N ARG A 86 -8.00 17.54 16.79
CA ARG A 86 -7.25 17.52 18.05
C ARG A 86 -8.16 17.34 19.27
N ASP A 87 -9.46 17.54 19.12
CA ASP A 87 -10.44 17.51 20.21
C ASP A 87 -11.28 16.22 20.16
N ALA A 88 -11.77 15.78 21.32
CA ALA A 88 -12.64 14.59 21.39
C ALA A 88 -14.00 14.81 20.66
N VAL A 89 -14.43 16.06 20.55
CA VAL A 89 -15.69 16.47 19.92
C VAL A 89 -15.37 17.25 18.65
N ILE A 90 -15.89 16.78 17.50
CA ILE A 90 -15.79 17.52 16.24
C ILE A 90 -16.87 18.61 16.22
N THR A 91 -16.44 19.81 15.86
CA THR A 91 -17.25 21.00 15.56
C THR A 91 -16.89 21.48 14.16
N GLU A 92 -17.58 22.48 13.63
CA GLU A 92 -17.34 22.97 12.27
C GLU A 92 -15.91 23.49 12.05
N ASN A 93 -15.21 23.96 13.09
CA ASN A 93 -13.95 24.70 12.94
C ASN A 93 -12.70 23.98 13.45
N ASN A 94 -12.82 22.73 13.93
CA ASN A 94 -11.71 22.04 14.60
C ASN A 94 -11.33 20.71 13.94
N TYR A 95 -11.66 20.52 12.67
CA TYR A 95 -11.27 19.34 11.92
C TYR A 95 -10.90 19.67 10.48
N PHE A 96 -10.18 18.74 9.87
CA PHE A 96 -10.00 18.68 8.44
C PHE A 96 -10.31 17.27 7.96
N VAL A 97 -10.61 17.16 6.66
CA VAL A 97 -10.94 15.87 6.05
C VAL A 97 -9.76 15.37 5.23
N VAL A 98 -9.47 14.09 5.40
CA VAL A 98 -8.52 13.35 4.58
C VAL A 98 -9.31 12.37 3.74
N LYS A 99 -9.00 12.34 2.44
CA LYS A 99 -9.55 11.39 1.50
C LYS A 99 -8.45 10.47 1.00
N ILE A 100 -8.61 9.16 1.16
CA ILE A 100 -7.68 8.17 0.60
C ILE A 100 -8.52 7.15 -0.18
N ASP A 101 -8.61 7.34 -1.49
CA ASP A 101 -9.33 6.40 -2.37
C ASP A 101 -8.53 5.11 -2.60
N GLU A 102 -7.21 5.24 -2.64
CA GLU A 102 -6.28 4.15 -2.83
C GLU A 102 -4.87 4.53 -2.38
N ILE A 103 -4.05 3.51 -2.17
CA ILE A 103 -2.61 3.62 -2.04
C ILE A 103 -1.99 2.88 -3.22
N THR A 104 -1.11 3.55 -3.95
CA THR A 104 -0.37 2.93 -5.05
C THR A 104 1.10 2.85 -4.67
N ASN A 105 1.72 1.70 -4.88
CA ASN A 105 3.14 1.48 -4.66
C ASN A 105 3.80 1.04 -5.97
N THR A 106 4.72 1.84 -6.47
CA THR A 106 5.62 1.47 -7.55
C THR A 106 7.00 1.25 -6.97
N SER A 107 7.62 0.08 -7.15
CA SER A 107 8.94 -0.20 -6.60
C SER A 107 9.95 -0.61 -7.66
N VAL A 108 11.20 -0.24 -7.44
CA VAL A 108 12.36 -0.72 -8.20
C VAL A 108 13.31 -1.40 -7.23
N MET A 109 13.60 -2.67 -7.47
CA MET A 109 14.37 -3.55 -6.60
C MET A 109 15.55 -4.14 -7.35
N LEU A 110 16.70 -4.19 -6.69
CA LEU A 110 17.83 -5.02 -7.10
C LEU A 110 17.88 -6.23 -6.18
N ASN A 111 17.72 -7.43 -6.75
CA ASN A 111 17.75 -8.68 -6.00
C ASN A 111 18.99 -9.50 -6.35
N GLY A 112 19.61 -10.07 -5.32
CA GLY A 112 20.51 -11.22 -5.42
C GLY A 112 19.72 -12.49 -5.13
N CYS A 113 19.79 -13.44 -6.04
CA CYS A 113 19.07 -14.71 -6.01
C CYS A 113 20.05 -15.87 -6.09
N TYR A 114 19.62 -17.01 -5.52
CA TYR A 114 20.30 -18.28 -5.65
C TYR A 114 19.30 -19.36 -6.02
N ASP A 115 19.52 -19.99 -7.17
CA ASP A 115 18.80 -21.14 -7.68
C ASP A 115 19.57 -22.42 -7.29
N VAL A 116 18.89 -23.34 -6.61
CA VAL A 116 19.48 -24.63 -6.24
C VAL A 116 19.36 -25.57 -7.44
N LEU A 117 20.47 -25.70 -8.16
CA LEU A 117 20.56 -26.53 -9.36
C LEU A 117 20.68 -28.02 -8.99
N HIS A 118 19.87 -28.85 -9.66
CA HIS A 118 19.96 -30.31 -9.60
C HIS A 118 20.01 -30.83 -11.03
N THR A 119 20.83 -31.86 -11.29
CA THR A 119 21.00 -32.42 -12.65
C THR A 119 19.85 -33.31 -13.08
N ASP A 120 19.04 -33.80 -12.13
CA ASP A 120 18.14 -34.93 -12.37
C ASP A 120 16.65 -34.54 -12.28
N LEU A 121 16.34 -33.27 -11.99
CA LEU A 121 14.98 -32.79 -11.80
C LEU A 121 14.73 -31.48 -12.59
N PRO A 122 13.58 -31.34 -13.26
CA PRO A 122 13.19 -30.10 -13.96
C PRO A 122 12.76 -28.97 -12.99
N VAL A 123 12.94 -29.18 -11.68
CA VAL A 123 12.45 -28.33 -10.60
C VAL A 123 13.65 -27.77 -9.84
N SER A 124 13.75 -26.44 -9.77
CA SER A 124 14.80 -25.72 -9.05
C SER A 124 14.22 -24.83 -7.96
N PRO A 125 14.40 -25.16 -6.68
CA PRO A 125 14.12 -24.23 -5.59
C PRO A 125 14.98 -22.96 -5.73
N TYR A 126 14.45 -21.81 -5.36
CA TYR A 126 15.20 -20.56 -5.37
C TYR A 126 14.86 -19.66 -4.19
N VAL A 127 15.82 -18.82 -3.82
CA VAL A 127 15.67 -17.76 -2.81
C VAL A 127 16.29 -16.47 -3.33
N CYS A 128 15.71 -15.33 -2.97
CA CYS A 128 16.24 -14.02 -3.28
C CYS A 128 16.17 -13.09 -2.08
N ALA A 129 17.14 -12.18 -2.00
CA ALA A 129 17.10 -11.01 -1.14
C ALA A 129 17.45 -9.77 -1.97
N GLY A 130 16.73 -8.68 -1.76
CA GLY A 130 16.91 -7.47 -2.53
C GLY A 130 16.63 -6.21 -1.76
N ILE A 131 17.18 -5.12 -2.27
CA ILE A 131 17.07 -3.76 -1.74
C ILE A 131 16.71 -2.82 -2.87
N GLY A 132 16.06 -1.71 -2.55
CA GLY A 132 15.62 -0.78 -3.57
C GLY A 132 14.82 0.37 -2.99
N ALA A 133 13.96 0.92 -3.83
CA ALA A 133 13.09 2.03 -3.48
C ALA A 133 11.65 1.75 -3.90
N SER A 134 10.74 2.27 -3.08
CA SER A 134 9.30 2.27 -3.32
C SER A 134 8.79 3.69 -3.36
N PHE A 135 8.03 3.99 -4.39
CA PHE A 135 7.36 5.26 -4.63
C PHE A 135 5.89 5.05 -4.28
N VAL A 136 5.52 5.48 -3.07
CA VAL A 136 4.18 5.26 -2.52
C VAL A 136 3.37 6.53 -2.71
N ASP A 137 2.31 6.44 -3.50
CA ASP A 137 1.32 7.48 -3.69
C ASP A 137 0.18 7.29 -2.68
N ILE A 138 -0.03 8.31 -1.85
CA ILE A 138 -1.19 8.43 -0.97
C ILE A 138 -1.87 9.76 -1.29
N SER A 139 -3.11 9.71 -1.79
CA SER A 139 -3.90 10.91 -2.10
C SER A 139 -3.18 11.91 -3.02
N LYS A 140 -2.51 11.42 -4.08
CA LYS A 140 -1.76 12.22 -5.07
C LYS A 140 -0.47 12.82 -4.55
N GLN A 141 0.00 12.38 -3.39
CA GLN A 141 1.32 12.73 -2.88
C GLN A 141 2.22 11.50 -2.91
N VAL A 142 3.26 11.57 -3.73
CA VAL A 142 4.24 10.50 -3.88
C VAL A 142 5.36 10.69 -2.86
N THR A 143 5.57 9.68 -2.02
CA THR A 143 6.68 9.62 -1.06
C THR A 143 7.61 8.48 -1.45
N THR A 144 8.90 8.79 -1.60
CA THR A 144 9.94 7.78 -1.82
C THR A 144 10.39 7.17 -0.50
N LYS A 145 10.41 5.83 -0.43
CA LYS A 145 10.85 5.04 0.72
C LYS A 145 11.91 4.04 0.30
N LEU A 146 12.88 3.80 1.17
CA LEU A 146 13.78 2.66 1.01
C LEU A 146 13.00 1.37 1.28
N ALA A 147 13.25 0.36 0.45
CA ALA A 147 12.53 -0.90 0.47
C ALA A 147 13.48 -2.09 0.45
N TYR A 148 12.99 -3.21 0.98
CA TYR A 148 13.65 -4.51 0.91
C TYR A 148 12.65 -5.57 0.46
N ARG A 149 13.15 -6.61 -0.21
CA ARG A 149 12.34 -7.71 -0.73
C ARG A 149 13.03 -9.05 -0.47
N GLY A 150 12.27 -10.00 0.04
CA GLY A 150 12.67 -11.40 0.15
C GLY A 150 11.76 -12.25 -0.73
N LYS A 151 12.32 -13.16 -1.52
CA LYS A 151 11.53 -14.08 -2.37
C LYS A 151 11.98 -15.52 -2.11
N VAL A 152 11.05 -16.45 -2.10
CA VAL A 152 11.35 -17.87 -2.06
C VAL A 152 10.34 -18.62 -2.90
N GLY A 153 10.78 -19.61 -3.64
CA GLY A 153 9.88 -20.37 -4.49
C GLY A 153 10.57 -21.50 -5.20
N ILE A 154 9.88 -21.99 -6.21
CA ILE A 154 10.29 -23.11 -7.03
C ILE A 154 10.09 -22.70 -8.49
N SER A 155 11.09 -22.96 -9.32
CA SER A 155 11.07 -22.78 -10.76
C SER A 155 10.97 -24.15 -11.44
N TYR A 156 9.99 -24.33 -12.33
CA TYR A 156 9.80 -25.51 -13.15
C TYR A 156 10.12 -25.17 -14.60
N GLN A 157 11.08 -25.87 -15.20
CA GLN A 157 11.45 -25.65 -16.60
C GLN A 157 10.49 -26.42 -17.52
N PHE A 158 9.72 -25.70 -18.34
CA PHE A 158 8.92 -26.32 -19.40
C PHE A 158 9.76 -26.56 -20.66
N THR A 159 10.53 -25.55 -21.06
CA THR A 159 11.57 -25.62 -22.11
C THR A 159 12.81 -24.87 -21.62
N PRO A 160 13.97 -25.00 -22.28
CA PRO A 160 15.18 -24.24 -21.90
C PRO A 160 14.98 -22.71 -21.86
N GLU A 161 14.00 -22.19 -22.61
CA GLU A 161 13.68 -20.76 -22.70
C GLU A 161 12.51 -20.34 -21.81
N ILE A 162 11.65 -21.27 -21.41
CA ILE A 162 10.41 -20.98 -20.69
C ILE A 162 10.35 -21.77 -19.40
N SER A 163 10.30 -21.03 -18.29
CA SER A 163 10.14 -21.58 -16.94
C SER A 163 8.91 -21.00 -16.26
N LEU A 164 8.24 -21.81 -15.45
CA LEU A 164 7.18 -21.40 -14.55
C LEU A 164 7.71 -21.25 -13.14
N VAL A 165 7.50 -20.08 -12.56
CA VAL A 165 7.94 -19.78 -11.20
C VAL A 165 6.71 -19.69 -10.30
N VAL A 166 6.73 -20.46 -9.22
CA VAL A 166 5.71 -20.40 -8.16
C VAL A 166 6.43 -20.11 -6.85
N GLY A 167 6.02 -19.05 -6.16
CA GLY A 167 6.68 -18.63 -4.94
C GLY A 167 5.91 -17.58 -4.17
N GLY A 168 6.45 -17.26 -3.01
CA GLY A 168 6.02 -16.16 -2.18
C GLY A 168 7.12 -15.11 -2.11
N PHE A 169 6.71 -13.87 -1.88
CA PHE A 169 7.64 -12.81 -1.53
C PHE A 169 7.11 -11.98 -0.38
N TYR A 170 8.04 -11.38 0.35
CA TYR A 170 7.77 -10.31 1.29
C TYR A 170 8.40 -9.04 0.74
N HIS A 171 7.67 -7.92 0.81
CA HIS A 171 8.15 -6.60 0.44
C HIS A 171 7.87 -5.66 1.59
N GLY A 172 8.93 -5.10 2.18
CA GLY A 172 8.86 -4.19 3.31
C GLY A 172 9.50 -2.85 2.99
N LEU A 173 9.13 -1.85 3.78
CA LEU A 173 9.72 -0.52 3.77
C LEU A 173 10.55 -0.35 5.05
N PHE A 174 11.69 0.33 4.98
CA PHE A 174 12.50 0.60 6.18
C PHE A 174 11.87 1.67 7.09
N ASP A 175 11.07 2.56 6.50
CA ASP A 175 10.28 3.57 7.21
C ASP A 175 8.84 3.53 6.70
N GLU A 176 7.92 3.23 7.61
CA GLU A 176 6.48 3.07 7.34
C GLU A 176 5.68 4.34 7.66
N SER A 177 6.34 5.40 8.16
CA SER A 177 5.66 6.65 8.49
C SER A 177 5.55 7.59 7.28
N TYR A 178 4.41 8.26 7.12
CA TYR A 178 4.19 9.23 6.05
C TYR A 178 3.94 10.61 6.67
N LYS A 179 4.50 11.64 6.05
CA LYS A 179 4.37 13.03 6.50
C LYS A 179 3.73 13.86 5.39
N ASP A 180 3.08 14.94 5.80
CA ASP A 180 2.54 15.97 4.92
C ASP A 180 1.46 15.48 3.93
N ILE A 181 0.72 14.42 4.29
CA ILE A 181 -0.42 13.92 3.51
C ILE A 181 -1.44 15.04 3.31
N PRO A 182 -1.81 15.39 2.06
CA PRO A 182 -2.69 16.51 1.79
C PRO A 182 -4.07 16.31 2.41
N ALA A 183 -4.53 17.33 3.13
CA ALA A 183 -5.91 17.43 3.58
C ALA A 183 -6.79 17.98 2.44
N HIS A 184 -7.85 17.26 2.10
CA HIS A 184 -8.85 17.71 1.16
C HIS A 184 -10.01 18.31 1.95
N ASN A 185 -9.97 19.64 2.10
CA ASN A 185 -10.86 20.50 2.90
C ASN A 185 -10.34 20.78 4.31
N SER A 186 -9.55 21.85 4.41
CA SER A 186 -9.51 22.66 5.61
C SER A 186 -10.86 23.39 5.71
N VAL A 187 -11.71 23.00 6.66
CA VAL A 187 -12.80 23.90 7.06
C VAL A 187 -12.09 25.14 7.60
N LYS A 188 -12.34 26.31 7.00
CA LYS A 188 -11.53 27.53 7.18
C LYS A 188 -11.22 27.76 8.66
N PHE A 189 -9.96 27.56 9.05
CA PHE A 189 -9.50 27.94 10.38
C PHE A 189 -9.42 29.47 10.41
N PRO A 190 -10.19 30.16 11.28
CA PRO A 190 -9.90 31.56 11.57
C PRO A 190 -8.56 31.60 12.31
N GLY A 191 -7.64 32.41 11.78
CA GLY A 191 -6.42 32.81 12.50
C GLY A 191 -6.72 33.79 13.62
#